data_AF-E8RAR8-F1
#
_entry.id   AF-E8RAR8-F1
#
_cell.length_a   1.000
_cell.length_b   1.000
_cell.length_c   1.000
_cell.angle_alpha   90.00
_cell.angle_beta   90.00
_cell.angle_gamma   90.00
#
_symmetry.space_group_name_H-M   'P 1'
#
loop_
_entity.id
_entity.type
_entity.pdbx_description
1 polymer ?
#
loop_
_entity_poly.entity_id
_entity_poly.type
_entity_poly.pdbx_seq_one_letter_code
_entity_poly.pdbx_strand_id
1 'polypeptide(L)' 'MGYWVLRCRECGLEWRLLVSFPLKKEFKQLYHYCSNCGKNSFHEIIGYVEE' A
#
# COMPACT_ATOMS: atom_id res chain seq x y z
N MET A 1 0.63 7.90 -15.63
CA MET A 1 -0.43 7.27 -14.81
C MET A 1 0.18 7.00 -13.44
N GLY A 2 -0.47 7.33 -12.32
CA GLY A 2 0.17 7.17 -11.02
C GLY A 2 -0.32 5.98 -10.20
N TYR A 3 0.48 5.57 -9.22
CA TYR A 3 0.17 4.50 -8.28
C TYR A 3 0.62 4.83 -6.87
N TRP A 4 -0.04 4.23 -5.89
CA TRP A 4 0.37 4.29 -4.49
C TRP A 4 1.30 3.14 -4.16
N VAL A 5 2.36 3.44 -3.43
CA VAL A 5 3.27 2.43 -2.88
C VAL A 5 2.83 2.12 -1.46
N LEU A 6 2.59 0.84 -1.23
CA LEU A 6 2.18 0.31 0.06
C LEU A 6 3.22 -0.68 0.55
N ARG A 7 3.54 -0.64 1.84
CA ARG A 7 4.53 -1.54 2.45
C ARG A 7 3.89 -2.39 3.53
N CYS A 8 4.01 -3.71 3.42
CA CYS A 8 3.52 -4.63 4.44
C CYS A 8 4.29 -4.41 5.75
N ARG A 9 3.59 -4.24 6.87
CA ARG A 9 4.24 -4.09 8.18
C ARG A 9 4.89 -5.36 8.71
N GLU A 10 4.45 -6.53 8.23
CA GLU A 10 4.96 -7.81 8.75
C GLU A 10 6.23 -8.27 8.02
N CYS A 11 6.28 -8.18 6.70
CA CYS A 11 7.42 -8.68 5.92
C CYS A 11 8.17 -7.60 5.13
N GLY A 12 7.69 -6.34 5.14
CA GLY A 12 8.32 -5.25 4.40
C GLY A 12 8.10 -5.26 2.89
N LEU A 13 7.33 -6.22 2.35
CA LEU A 13 7.05 -6.27 0.90
C LEU A 13 6.35 -4.98 0.47
N GLU A 14 6.88 -4.37 -0.58
CA GLU A 14 6.26 -3.23 -1.24
C GLU A 14 5.40 -3.69 -2.41
N TRP A 15 4.23 -3.10 -2.55
CA TRP A 15 3.33 -3.36 -3.67
C TRP A 15 2.68 -2.09 -4.18
N ARG A 16 2.27 -2.14 -5.45
CA ARG A 16 1.71 -0.99 -6.18
C ARG A 16 0.19 -1.09 -6.20
N LEU A 17 -0.46 -0.06 -5.70
CA LEU A 17 -1.91 0.09 -5.73
C LEU A 17 -2.30 1.16 -6.76
N LEU A 18 -2.88 0.72 -7.87
CA LEU A 18 -3.28 1.54 -9.01
C LEU A 18 -4.63 2.21 -8.75
N VAL A 19 -4.64 3.29 -7.97
CA VAL A 19 -5.83 4.09 -7.71
C VAL A 19 -5.49 5.58 -7.73
N SER A 20 -6.38 6.41 -8.31
CA SER A 20 -6.22 7.86 -8.33
C SER A 20 -6.70 8.56 -7.04
N PHE A 21 -7.16 7.79 -6.06
CA PHE A 21 -7.72 8.31 -4.82
C PHE A 21 -6.62 8.75 -3.83
N PRO A 22 -6.76 9.88 -3.11
CA PRO A 22 -5.72 10.38 -2.21
C PRO A 22 -5.62 9.58 -0.89
N LEU A 23 -5.00 8.41 -0.94
CA LEU A 23 -4.94 7.48 0.20
C LEU A 23 -4.32 8.06 1.46
N LYS A 24 -3.21 8.80 1.34
CA LYS A 24 -2.48 9.35 2.50
C LYS A 24 -3.27 10.42 3.26
N LYS A 25 -4.25 11.06 2.62
CA LYS A 25 -5.11 12.07 3.26
C LYS A 25 -6.21 11.40 4.09
N GLU A 26 -6.78 10.32 3.58
CA GLU A 26 -7.99 9.70 4.13
C GLU A 26 -7.67 8.53 5.06
N PHE A 27 -6.52 7.87 4.87
CA PHE A 27 -6.14 6.67 5.60
C PHE A 27 -4.71 6.78 6.14
N LYS A 28 -4.51 6.31 7.37
CA LYS A 28 -3.16 6.17 7.97
C LYS A 28 -2.47 4.88 7.54
N GLN A 29 -3.25 3.82 7.34
CA GLN A 29 -2.78 2.48 6.97
C GLN A 29 -3.91 1.74 6.26
N LEU A 30 -3.55 0.73 5.47
CA LEU A 30 -4.50 -0.11 4.75
C LEU A 30 -4.44 -1.54 5.26
N TYR A 31 -5.59 -2.18 5.40
CA TYR A 31 -5.67 -3.61 5.69
C TYR A 31 -5.85 -4.36 4.36
N HIS A 32 -4.82 -5.10 3.95
CA HIS A 32 -4.73 -5.70 2.62
C HIS A 32 -4.00 -7.05 2.67
N TYR A 33 -4.26 -7.91 1.70
CA TYR A 33 -3.59 -9.20 1.54
C TYR A 33 -2.12 -9.04 1.15
N CYS A 34 -1.20 -9.56 1.95
CA CYS A 34 0.20 -9.63 1.57
C CYS A 34 0.50 -10.98 0.92
N SER A 35 0.85 -10.97 -0.37
CA SER A 35 1.22 -12.18 -1.13
C SER A 35 2.43 -12.91 -0.54
N ASN A 36 3.36 -12.19 0.08
CA ASN A 36 4.53 -12.80 0.72
C ASN A 36 4.23 -13.41 2.10
N CYS A 37 3.29 -12.83 2.86
CA CYS A 37 2.88 -13.40 4.16
C CYS A 37 1.81 -14.48 4.03
N GLY A 38 1.12 -14.54 2.89
CA GLY A 38 0.00 -15.44 2.67
C GLY A 38 -1.26 -15.09 3.47
N LYS A 39 -1.36 -13.88 4.03
CA LYS A 39 -2.46 -13.45 4.90
C LYS A 39 -2.72 -11.94 4.80
N ASN A 40 -3.89 -11.51 5.26
CA ASN A 40 -4.21 -10.09 5.39
C ASN A 40 -3.41 -9.47 6.53
N SER A 41 -2.83 -8.31 6.27
CA SER A 41 -2.04 -7.56 7.24
C SER A 41 -2.17 -6.05 7.02
N PHE A 42 -1.74 -5.28 8.01
CA PHE A 42 -1.67 -3.84 7.87
C PHE A 42 -0.47 -3.43 7.00
N HIS A 43 -0.73 -2.52 6.08
CA HIS A 43 0.23 -1.94 5.17
C HIS A 43 0.33 -0.42 5.41
N GLU A 44 1.55 0.10 5.39
CA GLU A 44 1.84 1.52 5.45
C GLU A 44 1.76 2.15 4.07
N ILE A 45 1.17 3.35 4.00
CA ILE A 45 1.11 4.13 2.77
C ILE A 45 2.40 4.94 2.67
N ILE A 46 3.32 4.52 1.79
CA ILE A 46 4.63 5.15 1.64
C ILE A 46 4.49 6.48 0.88
N GLY A 47 3.81 6.45 -0.27
CA GLY A 47 3.62 7.63 -1.11
C GLY A 47 2.92 7.33 -2.43
N TYR A 48 2.70 8.38 -3.20
CA TYR A 48 2.17 8.31 -4.56
C TYR A 48 3.32 8.56 -5.54
N VAL A 49 3.38 7.76 -6.60
CA VAL A 49 4.35 7.91 -7.69
C VAL A 49 3.58 8.28 -8.94
N GLU A 50 3.98 9.37 -9.58
CA GLU A 50 3.49 9.79 -10.90
C GLU A 50 4.51 9.36 -11.96
N GLU A 51 4.10 8.46 -12.87
CA GLU A 51 4.81 8.19 -14.13
C GLU A 51 4.33 9.11 -15.25
#